data_AF-H2JIM2-F1
#
_entry.id   AF-H2JIM2-F1
#
_cell.length_a   1.000
_cell.length_b   1.000
_cell.length_c   1.000
_cell.angle_alpha   90.00
_cell.angle_beta   90.00
_cell.angle_gamma   90.00
#
_symmetry.space_group_name_H-M   'P 1'
#
loop_
_entity.id
_entity.type
_entity.pdbx_description
1 polymer ?
#
loop_
_entity_poly.entity_id
_entity_poly.type
_entity_poly.pdbx_seq_one_letter_code
_entity_poly.pdbx_strand_id
1 'polypeptide(L)'
;MKRIRKFTSDEKLRCVFRCIEGKEPVRHVANLIGVNHITLKEWIRNYKVLGIAALSTTHKRPIYSDELKETAVKDYLNGIGSQESLCLKYSILAKSTLRNWILKYNSHMEDSIAGGTSLMTDAHEVTYYEKFEIVRYCIEHQKNYSETAQKFNVSYHQVYSWTHKYESGGIDALQDNRGKKKNKGEWSELEKLRAENRRQKMEIDFLKKLDEIERRRF
;
A
#
# COMPACT_ATOMS: atom_id res chain seq x y z
N MET A 1 11.32 27.15 -21.63
CA MET A 1 10.46 25.93 -21.65
C MET A 1 9.47 26.03 -22.79
N LYS A 2 9.45 25.06 -23.72
CA LYS A 2 8.59 25.09 -24.92
C LYS A 2 7.13 24.83 -24.49
N ARG A 3 6.22 25.75 -24.82
CA ARG A 3 4.80 25.68 -24.43
C ARG A 3 4.14 24.50 -25.13
N ILE A 4 3.69 23.51 -24.35
CA ILE A 4 2.99 22.32 -24.88
C ILE A 4 1.70 22.79 -25.56
N ARG A 5 1.53 22.46 -26.85
CA ARG A 5 0.29 22.72 -27.61
C ARG A 5 -0.87 22.03 -26.90
N LYS A 6 -1.96 22.77 -26.64
CA LYS A 6 -3.20 22.19 -26.08
C LYS A 6 -3.95 21.50 -27.21
N PHE A 7 -4.13 20.19 -27.11
CA PHE A 7 -4.91 19.40 -28.08
C PHE A 7 -6.39 19.43 -27.74
N THR A 8 -7.25 19.68 -28.71
CA THR A 8 -8.71 19.58 -28.54
C THR A 8 -9.15 18.12 -28.40
N SER A 9 -10.35 17.89 -27.83
CA SER A 9 -10.92 16.55 -27.69
C SER A 9 -11.00 15.81 -29.03
N ASP A 10 -11.34 16.54 -30.09
CA ASP A 10 -11.48 16.04 -31.46
C ASP A 10 -10.13 15.71 -32.11
N GLU A 11 -9.08 16.54 -31.89
CA GLU A 11 -7.72 16.22 -32.31
C GLU A 11 -7.20 14.94 -31.64
N LYS A 12 -7.46 14.76 -30.35
CA LYS A 12 -7.10 13.52 -29.64
C LYS A 12 -7.85 12.31 -30.19
N LEU A 13 -9.14 12.46 -30.48
CA LEU A 13 -9.98 11.39 -31.01
C LEU A 13 -9.46 10.87 -32.34
N ARG A 14 -9.09 11.76 -33.28
CA ARG A 14 -8.47 11.37 -34.55
C ARG A 14 -7.18 10.56 -34.35
N CYS A 15 -6.34 10.97 -33.42
CA CYS A 15 -5.08 10.27 -33.13
C CYS A 15 -5.33 8.87 -32.54
N VAL A 16 -6.34 8.77 -31.66
CA VAL A 16 -6.75 7.49 -31.05
C VAL A 16 -7.30 6.54 -32.11
N PHE A 17 -8.18 7.00 -33.01
CA PHE A 17 -8.71 6.16 -34.09
C PHE A 17 -7.63 5.64 -35.03
N ARG A 18 -6.68 6.48 -35.46
CA ARG A 18 -5.53 6.05 -36.29
C ARG A 18 -4.75 4.89 -35.66
N CYS A 19 -4.63 4.89 -34.33
CA CYS A 19 -3.95 3.83 -33.59
C CYS A 19 -4.82 2.59 -33.36
N ILE A 20 -6.12 2.75 -33.10
CA ILE A 20 -7.05 1.64 -32.80
C ILE A 20 -7.42 0.86 -34.07
N GLU A 21 -7.61 1.53 -35.20
CA GLU A 21 -7.91 0.92 -36.50
C GLU A 21 -6.73 0.13 -37.10
N GLY A 22 -5.59 0.06 -36.39
CA GLY A 22 -4.39 -0.65 -36.84
C GLY A 22 -3.66 0.03 -38.01
N LYS A 23 -4.11 1.23 -38.42
CA LYS A 23 -3.56 1.95 -39.57
C LYS A 23 -2.13 2.41 -39.31
N GLU A 24 -1.80 2.80 -38.08
CA GLU A 24 -0.47 3.32 -37.73
C GLU A 24 -0.02 2.95 -36.31
N PRO A 25 1.29 2.68 -36.09
CA PRO A 25 1.81 2.38 -34.77
C PRO A 25 1.82 3.62 -33.86
N VAL A 26 1.48 3.43 -32.59
CA VAL A 26 1.37 4.51 -31.58
C VAL A 26 2.61 5.39 -31.51
N ARG A 27 3.81 4.83 -31.62
CA ARG A 27 5.06 5.61 -31.59
C ARG A 27 5.18 6.57 -32.79
N HIS A 28 4.73 6.14 -33.97
CA HIS A 28 4.76 6.96 -35.18
C HIS A 28 3.76 8.12 -35.06
N VAL A 29 2.51 7.83 -34.69
CA VAL A 29 1.47 8.85 -34.50
C VAL A 29 1.88 9.87 -33.42
N ALA A 30 2.47 9.39 -32.31
CA ALA A 30 2.95 10.25 -31.23
C ALA A 30 4.05 11.22 -31.68
N ASN A 31 5.02 10.73 -32.47
CA ASN A 31 6.08 11.56 -33.03
C ASN A 31 5.54 12.61 -34.00
N LEU A 32 4.60 12.23 -34.88
CA LEU A 32 3.96 13.14 -35.85
C LEU A 32 3.28 14.34 -35.17
N ILE A 33 2.62 14.10 -34.04
CA ILE A 33 1.92 15.15 -33.30
C ILE A 33 2.79 15.83 -32.25
N GLY A 34 4.04 15.38 -32.06
CA GLY A 34 4.97 15.95 -31.08
C GLY A 34 4.57 15.67 -29.62
N VAL A 35 3.94 14.53 -29.35
CA VAL A 35 3.50 14.11 -28.01
C VAL A 35 4.28 12.87 -27.59
N ASN A 36 4.52 12.70 -26.29
CA ASN A 36 5.15 11.48 -25.78
C ASN A 36 4.24 10.27 -26.09
N HIS A 37 4.80 9.19 -26.64
CA HIS A 37 4.07 7.95 -26.91
C HIS A 37 3.34 7.36 -25.69
N ILE A 38 3.81 7.63 -24.46
CA ILE A 38 3.11 7.27 -23.22
C ILE A 38 1.78 8.04 -23.11
N THR A 39 1.78 9.34 -23.39
CA THR A 39 0.57 10.17 -23.37
C THR A 39 -0.44 9.72 -24.43
N LEU A 40 0.02 9.33 -25.63
CA LEU A 40 -0.88 8.79 -26.65
C LEU A 40 -1.46 7.42 -26.24
N LYS A 41 -0.66 6.55 -25.59
CA LYS A 41 -1.17 5.31 -24.98
C LYS A 41 -2.23 5.60 -23.91
N GLU A 42 -2.05 6.63 -23.09
CA GLU A 42 -3.04 7.05 -22.11
C GLU A 42 -4.34 7.51 -22.75
N TRP A 43 -4.28 8.29 -23.85
CA TRP A 43 -5.48 8.69 -24.59
C TRP A 43 -6.25 7.48 -25.12
N ILE A 44 -5.56 6.53 -25.74
CA ILE A 44 -6.16 5.28 -26.25
C ILE A 44 -6.81 4.50 -25.10
N ARG A 45 -6.11 4.34 -23.99
CA ARG A 45 -6.63 3.63 -22.82
C ARG A 45 -7.86 4.32 -22.23
N ASN A 46 -7.79 5.64 -22.02
CA ASN A 46 -8.92 6.42 -21.48
C ASN A 46 -10.13 6.32 -22.40
N TYR A 47 -9.93 6.40 -23.72
CA TYR A 47 -10.99 6.22 -24.71
C TYR A 47 -11.66 4.84 -24.60
N LYS A 48 -10.90 3.77 -24.38
CA LYS A 48 -11.46 2.43 -24.17
C LYS A 48 -12.31 2.31 -22.89
N VAL A 49 -12.07 3.15 -21.89
CA VAL A 49 -12.76 3.12 -20.59
C VAL A 49 -14.04 3.97 -20.59
N LEU A 50 -13.98 5.21 -21.08
CA LEU A 50 -15.09 6.18 -21.00
C LEU A 50 -15.47 6.80 -22.36
N GLY A 51 -14.96 6.27 -23.47
CA GLY A 51 -15.23 6.79 -24.81
C GLY A 51 -14.68 8.21 -25.03
N ILE A 52 -15.37 9.00 -25.84
CA ILE A 52 -14.96 10.37 -26.19
C ILE A 52 -14.87 11.31 -24.99
N ALA A 53 -15.70 11.08 -23.95
CA ALA A 53 -15.67 11.88 -22.72
C ALA A 53 -14.30 11.81 -22.03
N ALA A 54 -13.63 10.66 -22.12
CA ALA A 54 -12.30 10.45 -21.55
C ALA A 54 -11.18 11.31 -22.17
N LEU A 55 -11.41 11.84 -23.38
CA LEU A 55 -10.44 12.62 -24.14
C LEU A 55 -10.59 14.13 -23.91
N SER A 56 -11.67 14.56 -23.27
CA SER A 56 -11.96 15.99 -23.12
C SER A 56 -10.94 16.72 -22.25
N THR A 57 -10.60 17.94 -22.67
CA THR A 57 -9.60 18.82 -22.03
C THR A 57 -10.09 19.51 -20.77
N THR A 58 -11.39 19.45 -20.49
CA THR A 58 -12.06 20.25 -19.45
C THR A 58 -12.61 19.42 -18.29
N HIS A 59 -12.34 18.11 -18.24
CA HIS A 59 -12.96 17.27 -17.21
C HIS A 59 -12.47 17.59 -15.80
N LYS A 60 -13.45 17.83 -14.92
CA LYS A 60 -13.33 17.58 -13.48
C LYS A 60 -13.04 16.08 -13.29
N ARG A 61 -12.19 15.74 -12.33
CA ARG A 61 -11.87 14.34 -12.01
C ARG A 61 -13.17 13.57 -11.77
N PRO A 62 -13.34 12.34 -12.30
CA PRO A 62 -14.56 11.59 -12.08
C PRO A 62 -14.77 11.38 -10.58
N ILE A 63 -16.01 11.58 -10.15
CA ILE A 63 -16.41 11.27 -8.79
C ILE A 63 -16.86 9.81 -8.81
N TYR A 64 -16.16 8.99 -8.05
CA TYR A 64 -16.48 7.58 -7.88
C TYR A 64 -17.24 7.41 -6.56
N SER A 65 -18.35 6.67 -6.57
CA SER A 65 -19.07 6.30 -5.35
C SER A 65 -18.21 5.40 -4.47
N ASP A 66 -18.43 5.42 -3.17
CA ASP A 66 -17.65 4.61 -2.23
C ASP A 66 -17.93 3.11 -2.42
N GLU A 67 -19.16 2.73 -2.73
CA GLU A 67 -19.54 1.36 -3.08
C GLU A 67 -18.77 0.82 -4.30
N LEU A 68 -18.63 1.62 -5.37
CA LEU A 68 -17.86 1.24 -6.55
C LEU A 68 -16.38 1.06 -6.21
N LYS A 69 -15.81 1.96 -5.40
CA LYS A 69 -14.42 1.85 -4.95
C LYS A 69 -14.20 0.56 -4.17
N GLU A 70 -15.08 0.27 -3.21
CA GLU A 70 -14.97 -0.92 -2.36
C GLU A 70 -15.08 -2.20 -3.19
N THR A 71 -16.06 -2.25 -4.10
CA THR A 71 -16.25 -3.42 -4.99
C THR A 71 -15.03 -3.62 -5.90
N ALA A 72 -14.51 -2.56 -6.51
CA ALA A 72 -13.34 -2.66 -7.40
C ALA A 72 -12.08 -3.13 -6.67
N VAL A 73 -11.91 -2.74 -5.39
CA VAL A 73 -10.79 -3.19 -4.57
C VAL A 73 -10.96 -4.66 -4.17
N LYS A 74 -12.15 -5.07 -3.71
CA LYS A 74 -12.43 -6.48 -3.37
C LYS A 74 -12.21 -7.42 -4.55
N ASP A 75 -12.68 -7.03 -5.74
CA ASP A 75 -12.47 -7.81 -6.96
C ASP A 75 -10.98 -7.99 -7.31
N TYR A 76 -10.17 -6.96 -7.07
CA TYR A 76 -8.72 -7.06 -7.24
C TYR A 76 -8.09 -8.02 -6.22
N LEU A 77 -8.45 -7.90 -4.94
CA LEU A 77 -7.92 -8.75 -3.87
C LEU A 77 -8.33 -10.22 -4.02
N ASN A 78 -9.52 -10.48 -4.57
CA ASN A 78 -10.00 -11.82 -4.90
C ASN A 78 -9.41 -12.39 -6.20
N GLY A 79 -8.52 -11.67 -6.88
CA GLY A 79 -7.87 -12.12 -8.11
C GLY A 79 -8.79 -12.21 -9.33
N ILE A 80 -9.95 -11.54 -9.31
CA ILE A 80 -10.96 -11.61 -10.39
C ILE A 80 -10.44 -11.00 -11.70
N GLY A 81 -9.41 -10.15 -11.64
CA GLY A 81 -8.70 -9.70 -12.83
C GLY A 81 -7.51 -8.83 -12.53
N SER A 82 -6.75 -8.55 -13.59
CA SER A 82 -5.68 -7.55 -13.56
C SER A 82 -6.21 -6.14 -13.26
N GLN A 83 -5.32 -5.26 -12.81
CA GLN A 83 -5.64 -3.85 -12.62
C GLN A 83 -6.18 -3.17 -13.90
N GLU A 84 -5.70 -3.59 -15.09
CA GLU A 84 -6.19 -3.07 -16.37
C GLU A 84 -7.63 -3.52 -16.64
N SER A 85 -7.92 -4.81 -16.50
CA SER A 85 -9.27 -5.35 -16.73
C SER A 85 -10.29 -4.80 -15.75
N LEU A 86 -9.91 -4.58 -14.49
CA LEU A 86 -10.79 -3.96 -13.50
C LEU A 86 -11.00 -2.48 -13.76
N CYS A 87 -9.97 -1.76 -14.24
CA CYS A 87 -10.17 -0.38 -14.67
C CYS A 87 -11.15 -0.27 -15.83
N LEU A 88 -11.15 -1.23 -16.77
CA LEU A 88 -12.14 -1.29 -17.84
C LEU A 88 -13.54 -1.64 -17.30
N LYS A 89 -13.64 -2.68 -16.45
CA LYS A 89 -14.92 -3.15 -15.87
C LYS A 89 -15.64 -2.06 -15.07
N TYR A 90 -14.90 -1.30 -14.27
CA TYR A 90 -15.45 -0.27 -13.37
C TYR A 90 -15.31 1.16 -13.89
N SER A 91 -14.97 1.33 -15.18
CA SER A 91 -14.82 2.65 -15.80
C SER A 91 -13.83 3.57 -15.06
N ILE A 92 -12.75 3.00 -14.51
CA ILE A 92 -11.72 3.72 -13.76
C ILE A 92 -10.70 4.28 -14.73
N LEU A 93 -10.58 5.61 -14.76
CA LEU A 93 -9.78 6.32 -15.75
C LEU A 93 -8.30 6.01 -15.66
N ALA A 94 -7.75 5.70 -14.49
CA ALA A 94 -6.32 5.47 -14.34
C ALA A 94 -6.04 4.28 -13.44
N LYS A 95 -5.03 3.49 -13.82
CA LYS A 95 -4.49 2.42 -12.97
C LYS A 95 -4.08 2.96 -11.62
N SER A 96 -3.37 4.09 -11.60
CA SER A 96 -2.97 4.76 -10.35
C SER A 96 -4.15 5.07 -9.43
N THR A 97 -5.33 5.36 -9.96
CA THR A 97 -6.55 5.54 -9.16
C THR A 97 -6.93 4.26 -8.41
N LEU A 98 -7.06 3.13 -9.12
CA LEU A 98 -7.34 1.84 -8.49
C LEU A 98 -6.20 1.41 -7.54
N ARG A 99 -4.94 1.65 -7.91
CA ARG A 99 -3.78 1.39 -7.04
C ARG A 99 -3.90 2.15 -5.72
N ASN A 100 -4.23 3.44 -5.79
CA ASN A 100 -4.37 4.28 -4.62
C ASN A 100 -5.56 3.85 -3.76
N TRP A 101 -6.65 3.35 -4.36
CA TRP A 101 -7.76 2.79 -3.59
C TRP A 101 -7.37 1.49 -2.90
N ILE A 102 -6.64 0.59 -3.58
CA ILE A 102 -6.12 -0.64 -2.96
C ILE A 102 -5.17 -0.28 -1.82
N LEU A 103 -4.24 0.66 -2.03
CA LEU A 103 -3.33 1.11 -0.97
C LEU A 103 -4.07 1.74 0.21
N LYS A 104 -5.10 2.54 -0.05
CA LYS A 104 -5.92 3.18 0.99
C LYS A 104 -6.81 2.17 1.71
N TYR A 105 -7.37 1.22 0.98
CA TYR A 105 -8.17 0.14 1.53
C TYR A 105 -7.31 -0.79 2.38
N ASN A 106 -6.11 -1.12 1.91
CA ASN A 106 -5.13 -1.86 2.69
C ASN A 106 -4.74 -1.04 3.92
N SER A 107 -4.44 0.26 3.83
CA SER A 107 -4.15 1.06 5.03
C SER A 107 -5.32 1.12 6.03
N HIS A 108 -6.57 1.11 5.55
CA HIS A 108 -7.75 1.03 6.43
C HIS A 108 -8.02 -0.38 6.95
N MET A 109 -7.67 -1.42 6.20
CA MET A 109 -7.65 -2.80 6.69
C MET A 109 -6.52 -2.98 7.71
N GLU A 110 -5.40 -2.29 7.57
CA GLU A 110 -4.30 -2.25 8.54
C GLU A 110 -4.68 -1.47 9.82
N ASP A 111 -5.63 -0.54 9.74
CA ASP A 111 -6.22 0.17 10.88
C ASP A 111 -7.40 -0.59 11.53
N SER A 112 -8.16 -1.38 10.75
CA SER A 112 -9.34 -2.15 11.20
C SER A 112 -8.98 -3.59 11.62
N ILE A 113 -7.92 -4.14 11.03
CA ILE A 113 -7.20 -5.35 11.38
C ILE A 113 -5.78 -4.83 11.66
N ALA A 114 -5.45 -4.46 12.90
CA ALA A 114 -4.14 -3.88 13.22
C ALA A 114 -2.98 -4.68 12.58
N GLY A 115 -2.41 -4.24 11.44
CA GLY A 115 -1.50 -5.12 10.70
C GLY A 115 -1.26 -4.82 9.23
N GLY A 116 -0.29 -3.92 9.02
CA GLY A 116 0.47 -3.68 7.78
C GLY A 116 0.67 -4.90 6.89
N THR A 117 0.17 -4.91 5.64
CA THR A 117 0.76 -5.76 4.58
C THR A 117 0.75 -5.04 3.23
N SER A 118 1.95 -4.74 2.72
CA SER A 118 2.16 -4.27 1.36
C SER A 118 3.12 -5.20 0.62
N LEU A 119 2.61 -5.74 -0.48
CA LEU A 119 3.22 -6.76 -1.33
C LEU A 119 4.61 -6.36 -1.90
N MET A 120 5.62 -7.21 -1.64
CA MET A 120 6.31 -8.07 -2.64
C MET A 120 7.85 -8.04 -2.60
N THR A 121 8.44 -9.14 -2.11
CA THR A 121 9.60 -9.91 -2.65
C THR A 121 9.98 -10.95 -1.60
N ASP A 122 9.33 -12.14 -1.61
CA ASP A 122 9.72 -13.39 -0.90
C ASP A 122 10.44 -13.30 0.46
N ALA A 123 10.18 -12.25 1.22
CA ALA A 123 10.70 -12.00 2.55
C ALA A 123 9.48 -11.87 3.44
N HIS A 124 9.35 -12.83 4.35
CA HIS A 124 8.32 -12.85 5.39
C HIS A 124 8.23 -11.46 6.05
N GLU A 125 7.12 -10.75 5.85
CA GLU A 125 6.90 -9.42 6.41
C GLU A 125 6.53 -9.56 7.88
N VAL A 126 7.54 -9.43 8.74
CA VAL A 126 7.38 -9.55 10.18
C VAL A 126 6.51 -8.42 10.71
N THR A 127 5.33 -8.77 11.21
CA THR A 127 4.38 -7.85 11.85
C THR A 127 4.98 -7.20 13.10
N TYR A 128 4.37 -6.12 13.61
CA TYR A 128 4.83 -5.49 14.86
C TYR A 128 4.83 -6.47 16.04
N TYR A 129 3.83 -7.35 16.10
CA TYR A 129 3.74 -8.39 17.13
C TYR A 129 4.83 -9.45 16.94
N GLU A 130 5.06 -9.93 15.72
CA GLU A 130 6.15 -10.88 15.45
C GLU A 130 7.53 -10.26 15.71
N LYS A 131 7.73 -8.96 15.45
CA LYS A 131 8.98 -8.25 15.81
C LYS A 131 9.20 -8.26 17.32
N PHE A 132 8.14 -8.06 18.10
CA PHE A 132 8.21 -8.13 19.56
C PHE A 132 8.56 -9.55 20.03
N GLU A 133 7.89 -10.58 19.51
CA GLU A 133 8.18 -11.98 19.87
C GLU A 133 9.60 -12.40 19.47
N ILE A 134 10.10 -11.93 18.31
CA ILE A 134 11.49 -12.17 17.86
C ILE A 134 12.49 -11.53 18.82
N VAL A 135 12.28 -10.27 19.19
CA VAL A 135 13.16 -9.55 20.12
C VAL A 135 13.16 -10.21 21.48
N ARG A 136 11.97 -10.58 21.98
CA ARG A 136 11.80 -11.30 23.22
C ARG A 136 12.57 -12.63 23.19
N TYR A 137 12.34 -13.46 22.18
CA TYR A 137 13.04 -14.73 22.01
C TYR A 137 14.56 -14.53 22.00
N CYS A 138 15.04 -13.51 21.28
CA CYS A 138 16.45 -13.17 21.22
C CYS A 138 17.03 -12.82 22.60
N ILE A 139 16.32 -12.04 23.41
CA ILE A 139 16.76 -11.65 24.76
C ILE A 139 16.75 -12.86 25.70
N GLU A 140 15.70 -13.68 25.65
CA GLU A 140 15.58 -14.92 26.44
C GLU A 140 16.71 -15.92 26.12
N HIS A 141 17.17 -15.95 24.86
CA HIS A 141 18.26 -16.81 24.39
C HIS A 141 19.62 -16.09 24.38
N GLN A 142 19.86 -15.23 25.38
CA GLN A 142 21.16 -14.59 25.63
C GLN A 142 21.71 -13.78 24.43
N LYS A 143 20.82 -13.15 23.66
CA LYS A 143 21.14 -12.38 22.45
C LYS A 143 21.75 -13.23 21.33
N ASN A 144 21.34 -14.50 21.21
CA ASN A 144 21.71 -15.34 20.08
C ASN A 144 20.97 -14.92 18.80
N TYR A 145 21.49 -13.89 18.13
CA TYR A 145 20.91 -13.31 16.91
C TYR A 145 20.88 -14.30 15.75
N SER A 146 21.88 -15.19 15.64
CA SER A 146 21.98 -16.17 14.55
C SER A 146 20.90 -17.24 14.65
N GLU A 147 20.71 -17.81 15.85
CA GLU A 147 19.66 -18.80 16.09
C GLU A 147 18.27 -18.17 15.94
N THR A 148 18.09 -16.95 16.46
CA THR A 148 16.82 -16.23 16.35
C THR A 148 16.48 -15.93 14.89
N ALA A 149 17.46 -15.47 14.10
CA ALA A 149 17.28 -15.19 12.67
C ALA A 149 16.84 -16.44 11.90
N GLN A 150 17.48 -17.58 12.18
CA GLN A 150 17.13 -18.86 11.57
C GLN A 150 15.72 -19.32 11.99
N LYS A 151 15.40 -19.23 13.29
CA LYS A 151 14.12 -19.70 13.83
C LYS A 151 12.91 -18.96 13.26
N PHE A 152 13.03 -17.65 13.06
CA PHE A 152 11.93 -16.82 12.57
C PHE A 152 12.01 -16.53 11.07
N ASN A 153 12.98 -17.11 10.36
CA ASN A 153 13.22 -16.88 8.93
C ASN A 153 13.36 -15.38 8.59
N VAL A 154 14.16 -14.68 9.38
CA VAL A 154 14.45 -13.24 9.24
C VAL A 154 15.96 -13.03 9.13
N SER A 155 16.39 -11.90 8.59
CA SER A 155 17.82 -11.61 8.52
C SER A 155 18.42 -11.36 9.91
N TYR A 156 19.66 -11.79 10.11
CA TYR A 156 20.45 -11.47 11.30
C TYR A 156 20.40 -9.97 11.66
N HIS A 157 20.55 -9.11 10.65
CA HIS A 157 20.55 -7.66 10.82
C HIS A 157 19.19 -7.12 11.31
N GLN A 158 18.07 -7.74 10.92
CA GLN A 158 16.75 -7.38 11.43
C GLN A 158 16.63 -7.67 12.93
N VAL A 159 17.02 -8.88 13.36
CA VAL A 159 16.99 -9.26 14.79
C VAL A 159 17.86 -8.30 15.59
N TYR A 160 19.12 -8.09 15.19
CA TYR A 160 20.04 -7.18 15.86
C TYR A 160 19.46 -5.76 15.97
N SER A 161 18.93 -5.21 14.87
CA SER A 161 18.36 -3.85 14.87
C SER A 161 17.12 -3.72 15.73
N TRP A 162 16.23 -4.71 15.73
CA TRP A 162 15.01 -4.68 16.56
C TRP A 162 15.36 -4.82 18.04
N THR A 163 16.24 -5.76 18.40
CA THR A 163 16.66 -5.95 19.79
C THR A 163 17.30 -4.69 20.35
N HIS A 164 18.20 -4.04 19.61
CA HIS A 164 18.78 -2.77 20.06
C HIS A 164 17.78 -1.64 20.23
N LYS A 165 16.79 -1.52 19.32
CA LYS A 165 15.73 -0.52 19.45
C LYS A 165 14.91 -0.75 20.71
N TYR A 166 14.53 -2.00 20.96
CA TYR A 166 13.80 -2.37 22.17
C TYR A 166 14.58 -2.07 23.45
N GLU A 167 15.88 -2.35 23.50
CA GLU A 167 16.71 -2.02 24.66
C GLU A 167 16.83 -0.50 24.89
N SER A 168 16.79 0.30 23.82
CA SER A 168 16.91 1.76 23.90
C SER A 168 15.62 2.50 24.26
N GLY A 169 14.46 1.96 23.88
CA GLY A 169 13.18 2.69 23.96
C GLY A 169 11.95 1.81 24.16
N GLY A 170 12.14 0.56 24.58
CA GLY A 170 11.08 -0.40 24.86
C GLY A 170 10.25 -0.77 23.63
N ILE A 171 9.04 -1.25 23.89
CA ILE A 171 8.14 -1.75 22.85
C ILE A 171 7.77 -0.66 21.82
N ASP A 172 7.62 0.59 22.26
CA ASP A 172 7.27 1.73 21.41
C ASP A 172 8.36 2.04 20.35
N ALA A 173 9.62 1.69 20.63
CA ALA A 173 10.74 1.88 19.70
C ALA A 173 10.76 0.83 18.56
N LEU A 174 10.01 -0.27 18.69
CA LEU A 174 9.84 -1.27 17.64
C LEU A 174 8.81 -0.85 16.58
N GLN A 175 8.01 0.18 16.87
CA GLN A 175 7.01 0.69 15.94
C GLN A 175 7.71 1.38 14.77
N ASP A 176 7.32 1.04 13.54
CA ASP A 176 7.87 1.71 12.36
C ASP A 176 7.43 3.17 12.34
N ASN A 177 8.39 4.09 12.26
CA ASN A 177 8.19 5.53 12.32
C ASN A 177 8.51 6.21 10.98
N ARG A 178 8.58 5.47 9.87
CA ARG A 178 8.80 6.04 8.54
C ARG A 178 7.53 6.74 8.03
N GLY A 179 7.53 8.08 7.99
CA GLY A 179 6.42 8.91 7.47
C GLY A 179 6.03 10.08 8.39
N LYS A 180 5.15 10.99 7.93
CA LYS A 180 4.70 12.18 8.68
C LYS A 180 3.93 11.76 9.95
N LYS A 181 4.48 12.05 11.11
CA LYS A 181 3.81 11.89 12.42
C LYS A 181 2.73 12.96 12.61
N LYS A 182 1.58 12.60 13.19
CA LYS A 182 0.74 13.55 13.95
C LYS A 182 1.45 13.90 15.25
N ASN A 183 1.44 15.17 15.64
CA ASN A 183 2.08 15.61 16.87
C ASN A 183 1.33 15.02 18.08
N LYS A 184 2.05 14.60 19.15
CA LYS A 184 1.42 14.05 20.37
C LYS A 184 0.40 15.00 21.03
N GLY A 185 0.49 16.31 20.77
CA GLY A 185 -0.49 17.32 21.19
C GLY A 185 -1.81 17.29 20.42
N GLU A 186 -1.86 16.67 19.23
CA GLU A 186 -3.05 16.53 18.38
C GLU A 186 -3.85 15.25 18.69
N TRP A 187 -3.36 14.42 19.61
CA TRP A 187 -4.03 13.19 19.99
C TRP A 187 -5.25 13.50 20.86
N SER A 188 -6.41 13.02 20.42
CA SER A 188 -7.61 13.05 21.25
C SER A 188 -7.39 12.23 22.52
N GLU A 189 -8.03 12.62 23.62
CA GLU A 189 -7.98 11.89 24.90
C GLU A 189 -8.38 10.42 24.72
N LEU A 190 -9.33 10.14 23.82
CA LEU A 190 -9.76 8.79 23.46
C LEU A 190 -8.66 7.99 22.74
N GLU A 191 -7.82 8.63 21.92
CA GLU A 191 -6.70 7.99 21.23
C GLU A 191 -5.57 7.66 22.22
N LYS A 192 -5.30 8.56 23.18
CA LYS A 192 -4.34 8.33 24.27
C LYS A 192 -4.78 7.16 25.15
N LEU A 193 -6.05 7.15 25.58
CA LEU A 193 -6.61 6.06 26.38
C LEU A 193 -6.55 4.71 25.66
N ARG A 194 -6.85 4.68 24.36
CA ARG A 194 -6.77 3.44 23.56
C ARG A 194 -5.35 2.93 23.40
N ALA A 195 -4.36 3.81 23.26
CA ALA A 195 -2.96 3.42 23.21
C ALA A 195 -2.49 2.85 24.55
N GLU A 196 -2.84 3.50 25.66
CA GLU A 196 -2.50 3.03 27.01
C GLU A 196 -3.20 1.69 27.32
N ASN A 197 -4.47 1.54 26.95
CA ASN A 197 -5.20 0.29 27.15
C ASN A 197 -4.59 -0.88 26.34
N ARG A 198 -4.10 -0.61 25.12
CA ARG A 198 -3.36 -1.61 24.33
C ARG A 198 -2.05 -2.00 24.98
N ARG A 199 -1.30 -1.03 25.50
CA ARG A 199 -0.05 -1.25 26.25
C ARG A 199 -0.31 -2.12 27.48
N GLN A 200 -1.30 -1.77 28.29
CA GLN A 200 -1.66 -2.51 29.49
C GLN A 200 -2.15 -3.92 29.18
N LYS A 201 -2.92 -4.13 28.09
CA LYS A 201 -3.32 -5.46 27.66
C LYS A 201 -2.14 -6.34 27.26
N MET A 202 -1.16 -5.77 26.55
CA MET A 202 0.07 -6.49 26.19
C MET A 202 0.90 -6.85 27.43
N GLU A 203 0.99 -5.96 28.41
CA GLU A 203 1.66 -6.22 29.69
C GLU A 203 0.96 -7.35 30.49
N ILE A 204 -0.38 -7.34 30.52
CA ILE A 204 -1.18 -8.36 31.19
C ILE A 204 -1.03 -9.73 30.50
N ASP A 205 -1.07 -9.78 29.17
CA ASP A 205 -0.87 -11.03 28.43
C ASP A 205 0.56 -11.56 28.57
N PHE A 206 1.54 -10.66 28.72
CA PHE A 206 2.93 -11.00 29.04
C PHE A 206 3.07 -11.63 30.43
N LEU A 207 2.50 -11.01 31.46
CA LEU A 207 2.52 -11.54 32.84
C LEU A 207 1.80 -12.89 32.95
N LYS A 208 0.69 -13.07 32.22
CA LYS A 208 -0.02 -14.36 32.17
C LYS A 208 0.83 -15.46 31.53
N LYS A 209 1.53 -15.16 30.43
CA LYS A 209 2.44 -16.13 29.79
C LYS A 209 3.66 -16.45 30.67
N LEU A 210 4.16 -15.50 31.47
CA LEU A 210 5.22 -15.74 32.45
C LEU A 210 4.76 -16.68 33.58
N ASP A 211 3.60 -16.40 34.17
CA ASP A 211 2.99 -17.26 35.21
C ASP A 211 2.73 -18.68 34.68
N GLU A 212 2.30 -18.82 33.42
CA GLU A 212 2.10 -20.13 32.79
C GLU A 212 3.41 -20.91 32.59
N ILE A 213 4.53 -20.22 32.30
CA ILE A 213 5.85 -20.85 32.18
C ILE A 213 6.41 -21.23 33.56
N GLU A 214 6.22 -20.40 34.58
CA GLU A 214 6.63 -20.70 35.96
C GLU A 214 5.84 -21.88 36.54
N ARG A 215 4.54 -21.98 36.27
CA ARG A 215 3.70 -23.13 36.67
C ARG A 215 4.05 -24.43 35.94
N ARG A 216 4.67 -24.37 34.76
CA ARG A 216 5.14 -25.56 34.02
C ARG A 216 6.55 -26.00 34.46
N ARG A 217 7.25 -25.20 35.27
CA ARG A 217 8.59 -25.51 35.80
C ARG A 217 8.56 -26.16 37.20
N PHE A 218 7.38 -26.32 37.80
CA PHE A 218 7.15 -27.06 39.05
C PHE A 218 6.19 -28.23 38.83
#